data_AF-D6RL20-F1
#
_entry.id   AF-D6RL20-F1
#
_cell.length_a   1.000
_cell.length_b   1.000
_cell.length_c   1.000
_cell.angle_alpha   90.00
_cell.angle_beta   90.00
_cell.angle_gamma   90.00
#
_symmetry.space_group_name_H-M   'P 1'
#
loop_
_entity.id
_entity.type
_entity.pdbx_description
1 polymer ?
#
loop_
_entity_poly.entity_id
_entity_poly.type
_entity_poly.pdbx_seq_one_letter_code
_entity_poly.pdbx_strand_id
1 'polypeptide(L)'
;MSLTRLIREAKAGNASALQELSGKVNQQNFTPSMLEASLNHLRLDLIPCTTSEQITFRLQYAIPLFRVCVIFYKPSVQGPKGVMMLLERLEGILTWFRVCMVYSTTFSTGRRLGAEVDFIAETVGLMVELDADLADLILRSKTTVEILLQAWSSRLTNDANPPSPFSTNQCPIIHLLAKFGDCEDGMEQLGASSRGRLASFGSGLLLRIAHTPVLTRNDMTTTRHVVSATSCHILPLLISSMNLVQFPQIHRYLRKAGLLYHVARAVKILQVCLTPADTYLVACYAIRLSYQSHANAVQGFTQVLEEGVLEVVIDAIIAHGGRPIVPRGSSFSPNMLLRALSAFSYFPRTLKALAEAIERIPAAKWARLERMKSPVYPEAWGERSAVGWVYGEYGGGGEGVWYYAVR
;
A
#
# COMPACT_ATOMS: atom_id res chain seq x y z
N MET A 1 -39.62 13.78 -11.15
CA MET A 1 -40.10 12.38 -11.15
C MET A 1 -40.09 11.82 -9.73
N SER A 2 -41.09 11.04 -9.31
CA SER A 2 -41.08 10.42 -7.96
C SER A 2 -39.98 9.34 -7.85
N LEU A 3 -39.41 9.18 -6.66
CA LEU A 3 -38.30 8.25 -6.42
C LEU A 3 -38.68 6.79 -6.73
N THR A 4 -39.91 6.40 -6.40
CA THR A 4 -40.45 5.06 -6.71
C THR A 4 -40.52 4.80 -8.22
N ARG A 5 -40.95 5.79 -9.00
CA ARG A 5 -40.99 5.68 -10.46
C ARG A 5 -39.58 5.59 -11.04
N LEU A 6 -38.65 6.39 -10.51
CA LEU A 6 -37.25 6.39 -10.91
C LEU A 6 -36.57 5.04 -10.65
N ILE A 7 -36.79 4.43 -9.48
CA ILE A 7 -36.28 3.08 -9.15
C ILE A 7 -36.86 2.04 -10.12
N ARG A 8 -38.16 2.11 -10.43
CA ARG A 8 -38.80 1.16 -11.36
C ARG A 8 -38.22 1.28 -12.78
N GLU A 9 -38.04 2.50 -13.27
CA GLU A 9 -37.45 2.74 -14.60
C GLU A 9 -35.96 2.34 -14.64
N ALA A 10 -35.21 2.57 -13.57
CA ALA A 10 -33.84 2.10 -13.41
C ALA A 10 -33.76 0.56 -13.44
N LYS A 11 -34.66 -0.14 -12.73
CA LYS A 11 -34.78 -1.61 -12.79
C LYS A 11 -35.05 -2.12 -14.21
N ALA A 12 -35.80 -1.36 -15.01
CA ALA A 12 -36.10 -1.68 -16.41
C ALA A 12 -34.96 -1.37 -17.39
N GLY A 13 -33.84 -0.81 -16.92
CA GLY A 13 -32.67 -0.52 -17.78
C GLY A 13 -32.71 0.84 -18.47
N ASN A 14 -33.54 1.78 -18.02
CA ASN A 14 -33.51 3.14 -18.53
C ASN A 14 -32.23 3.87 -18.07
N ALA A 15 -31.35 4.22 -19.02
CA ALA A 15 -30.06 4.87 -18.76
C ALA A 15 -30.21 6.21 -18.01
N SER A 16 -31.14 7.06 -18.46
CA SER A 16 -31.40 8.36 -17.83
C SER A 16 -31.91 8.19 -16.39
N ALA A 17 -32.73 7.18 -16.14
CA ALA A 17 -33.22 6.87 -14.79
C ALA A 17 -32.09 6.36 -13.88
N LEU A 18 -31.19 5.51 -14.38
CA LEU A 18 -30.01 5.07 -13.62
C LEU A 18 -29.12 6.26 -13.26
N GLN A 19 -28.86 7.16 -14.23
CA GLN A 19 -28.05 8.35 -14.02
C GLN A 19 -28.70 9.32 -13.02
N GLU A 20 -29.98 9.67 -13.22
CA GLU A 20 -30.72 10.55 -12.31
C GLU A 20 -30.82 9.94 -10.90
N LEU A 21 -31.00 8.62 -10.79
CA LEU A 21 -31.04 7.94 -9.49
C LEU A 21 -29.68 8.03 -8.80
N SER A 22 -28.59 7.77 -9.52
CA SER A 22 -27.23 7.84 -8.95
C SER A 22 -26.91 9.21 -8.35
N GLY A 23 -27.40 10.31 -8.97
CA GLY A 23 -27.24 11.67 -8.45
C GLY A 23 -28.17 12.01 -7.27
N LYS A 24 -29.17 11.18 -6.97
CA LYS A 24 -30.14 11.42 -5.89
C LYS A 24 -29.95 10.55 -4.66
N VAL A 25 -29.32 9.38 -4.80
CA VAL A 25 -29.05 8.50 -3.65
C VAL A 25 -28.13 9.22 -2.66
N ASN A 26 -28.53 9.22 -1.39
CA ASN A 26 -27.76 9.73 -0.28
C ASN A 26 -28.03 8.90 0.99
N GLN A 27 -27.34 9.22 2.08
CA GLN A 27 -27.46 8.49 3.34
C GLN A 27 -28.90 8.47 3.92
N GLN A 28 -29.68 9.53 3.68
CA GLN A 28 -31.02 9.69 4.26
C GLN A 28 -32.11 8.97 3.47
N ASN A 29 -31.93 8.81 2.15
CA ASN A 29 -32.95 8.25 1.26
C ASN A 29 -32.60 6.88 0.67
N PHE A 30 -31.42 6.34 1.01
CA PHE A 30 -31.02 5.01 0.55
C PHE A 30 -32.07 3.95 0.92
N THR A 31 -32.38 3.08 -0.04
CA THR A 31 -33.21 1.90 0.19
C THR A 31 -32.61 0.68 -0.50
N PRO A 32 -32.80 -0.55 0.02
CA PRO A 32 -32.35 -1.77 -0.64
C PRO A 32 -32.87 -1.93 -2.08
N SER A 33 -34.05 -1.36 -2.40
CA SER A 33 -34.62 -1.36 -3.76
C SER A 33 -33.77 -0.58 -4.77
N MET A 34 -33.01 0.43 -4.34
CA MET A 34 -32.05 1.15 -5.19
C MET A 34 -30.85 0.27 -5.53
N LEU A 35 -30.32 -0.43 -4.52
CA LEU A 35 -29.25 -1.41 -4.72
C LEU A 35 -29.71 -2.51 -5.68
N GLU A 36 -30.90 -3.06 -5.47
CA GLU A 36 -31.52 -4.05 -6.36
C GLU A 36 -31.62 -3.55 -7.81
N ALA A 37 -31.96 -2.27 -8.00
CA ALA A 37 -32.07 -1.66 -9.32
C ALA A 37 -30.74 -1.69 -10.09
N SER A 38 -29.63 -1.43 -9.40
CA SER A 38 -28.29 -1.55 -10.00
C SER A 38 -27.89 -3.02 -10.22
N LEU A 39 -28.16 -3.89 -9.25
CA LEU A 39 -27.79 -5.30 -9.28
C LEU A 39 -28.48 -6.10 -10.39
N ASN A 40 -29.65 -5.66 -10.87
CA ASN A 40 -30.34 -6.31 -11.98
C ASN A 40 -29.55 -6.25 -13.30
N HIS A 41 -28.64 -5.29 -13.42
CA HIS A 41 -27.79 -5.10 -14.61
C HIS A 41 -26.41 -5.76 -14.49
N LEU A 42 -26.07 -6.27 -13.29
CA LEU A 42 -24.78 -6.89 -12.97
C LEU A 42 -24.90 -8.42 -12.79
N ARG A 43 -25.93 -9.02 -13.39
CA ARG A 43 -26.11 -10.48 -13.36
C ARG A 43 -25.12 -11.18 -14.29
N LEU A 44 -24.71 -12.38 -13.90
CA LEU A 44 -23.73 -13.19 -14.64
C LEU A 44 -24.23 -13.56 -16.05
N ASP A 45 -25.52 -13.85 -16.20
CA ASP A 45 -26.16 -14.23 -17.47
C ASP A 45 -26.23 -13.10 -18.50
N LEU A 46 -25.94 -11.86 -18.09
CA LEU A 46 -25.95 -10.69 -18.97
C LEU A 46 -24.58 -10.35 -19.56
N ILE A 47 -23.52 -11.10 -19.21
CA ILE A 47 -22.16 -10.84 -19.67
C ILE A 47 -22.10 -11.02 -21.20
N PRO A 48 -21.63 -10.01 -21.95
CA PRO A 48 -21.65 -10.05 -23.39
C PRO A 48 -20.60 -11.04 -23.91
N CYS A 49 -20.98 -11.81 -24.92
CA CYS A 49 -20.01 -12.57 -25.70
C CYS A 49 -19.20 -11.67 -26.66
N THR A 50 -19.75 -10.53 -27.10
CA THR A 50 -19.17 -9.77 -28.24
C THR A 50 -19.42 -8.25 -28.30
N THR A 51 -20.39 -7.65 -27.62
CA THR A 51 -20.83 -6.25 -27.92
C THR A 51 -20.29 -5.17 -26.96
N SER A 52 -19.63 -4.13 -27.49
CA SER A 52 -19.07 -2.98 -26.75
C SER A 52 -20.12 -2.03 -26.13
N GLU A 53 -21.29 -1.89 -26.76
CA GLU A 53 -22.38 -1.02 -26.28
C GLU A 53 -22.90 -1.47 -24.91
N GLN A 54 -23.02 -2.79 -24.72
CA GLN A 54 -23.48 -3.34 -23.45
C GLN A 54 -22.51 -3.02 -22.32
N ILE A 55 -21.21 -3.16 -22.56
CA ILE A 55 -20.16 -2.83 -21.59
C ILE A 55 -20.21 -1.32 -21.27
N THR A 56 -20.34 -0.49 -22.30
CA THR A 56 -20.43 0.98 -22.15
C THR A 56 -21.62 1.38 -21.28
N PHE A 57 -22.81 0.79 -21.50
CA PHE A 57 -23.98 1.05 -20.66
C PHE A 57 -23.74 0.70 -19.19
N ARG A 58 -23.10 -0.44 -18.90
CA ARG A 58 -22.82 -0.89 -17.52
C ARG A 58 -21.84 0.06 -16.85
N LEU A 59 -20.75 0.39 -17.55
CA LEU A 59 -19.69 1.27 -17.06
C LEU A 59 -20.20 2.70 -16.80
N GLN A 60 -21.07 3.23 -17.66
CA GLN A 60 -21.54 4.61 -17.58
C GLN A 60 -22.77 4.81 -16.68
N TYR A 61 -23.60 3.77 -16.46
CA TYR A 61 -24.89 3.93 -15.78
C TYR A 61 -25.08 2.96 -14.62
N ALA A 62 -24.91 1.65 -14.83
CA ALA A 62 -25.21 0.66 -13.80
C ALA A 62 -24.19 0.67 -12.65
N ILE A 63 -22.89 0.65 -12.95
CA ILE A 63 -21.83 0.64 -11.94
C ILE A 63 -21.80 1.96 -11.14
N PRO A 64 -21.98 3.15 -11.74
CA PRO A 64 -22.17 4.40 -11.00
C PRO A 64 -23.27 4.36 -9.95
N LEU A 65 -24.47 3.88 -10.32
CA LEU A 65 -25.53 3.70 -9.32
C LEU A 65 -25.12 2.69 -8.25
N PHE A 66 -24.55 1.54 -8.65
CA PHE A 66 -24.09 0.51 -7.72
C PHE A 66 -23.08 1.05 -6.70
N ARG A 67 -22.04 1.75 -7.15
CA ARG A 67 -21.02 2.35 -6.28
C ARG A 67 -21.65 3.31 -5.28
N VAL A 68 -22.54 4.21 -5.74
CA VAL A 68 -23.22 5.15 -4.84
C VAL A 68 -24.08 4.41 -3.82
N CYS A 69 -24.78 3.34 -4.22
CA CYS A 69 -25.51 2.48 -3.29
C CYS A 69 -24.57 1.83 -2.25
N VAL A 70 -23.41 1.33 -2.65
CA VAL A 70 -22.40 0.77 -1.73
C VAL A 70 -21.90 1.82 -0.73
N ILE A 71 -21.62 3.05 -1.19
CA ILE A 71 -21.13 4.15 -0.33
C ILE A 71 -22.11 4.47 0.81
N PHE A 72 -23.40 4.59 0.47
CA PHE A 72 -24.44 4.99 1.42
C PHE A 72 -25.08 3.82 2.17
N TYR A 73 -24.73 2.59 1.81
CA TYR A 73 -25.15 1.42 2.56
C TYR A 73 -24.34 1.28 3.86
N LYS A 74 -25.06 1.10 4.97
CA LYS A 74 -24.54 0.91 6.33
C LYS A 74 -25.28 -0.28 6.95
N PRO A 75 -24.68 -1.49 6.96
CA PRO A 75 -25.32 -2.69 7.51
C PRO A 75 -25.84 -2.51 8.94
N SER A 76 -25.13 -1.73 9.76
CA SER A 76 -25.52 -1.42 11.15
C SER A 76 -26.84 -0.63 11.27
N VAL A 77 -27.25 0.10 10.23
CA VAL A 77 -28.46 0.94 10.24
C VAL A 77 -29.57 0.29 9.42
N GLN A 78 -29.23 -0.30 8.28
CA GLN A 78 -30.20 -0.79 7.28
C GLN A 78 -30.41 -2.32 7.33
N GLY A 79 -29.73 -3.00 8.26
CA GLY A 79 -29.79 -4.45 8.44
C GLY A 79 -28.98 -5.22 7.40
N PRO A 80 -28.93 -6.57 7.50
CA PRO A 80 -28.05 -7.42 6.69
C PRO A 80 -28.53 -7.65 5.25
N LYS A 81 -29.78 -7.26 4.92
CA LYS A 81 -30.42 -7.59 3.64
C LYS A 81 -29.60 -7.14 2.43
N GLY A 82 -28.98 -5.96 2.49
CA GLY A 82 -28.13 -5.47 1.40
C GLY A 82 -26.87 -6.32 1.22
N VAL A 83 -26.25 -6.78 2.31
CA VAL A 83 -25.10 -7.69 2.25
C VAL A 83 -25.49 -9.01 1.61
N MET A 84 -26.63 -9.60 2.01
CA MET A 84 -27.10 -10.85 1.39
C MET A 84 -27.32 -10.71 -0.12
N MET A 85 -27.90 -9.59 -0.56
CA MET A 85 -28.07 -9.32 -1.99
C MET A 85 -26.74 -9.20 -2.75
N LEU A 86 -25.71 -8.65 -2.10
CA LEU A 86 -24.36 -8.59 -2.68
C LEU A 86 -23.74 -9.98 -2.75
N LEU A 87 -23.86 -10.79 -1.69
CA LEU A 87 -23.35 -12.15 -1.62
C LEU A 87 -23.97 -13.04 -2.71
N GLU A 88 -25.30 -13.02 -2.85
CA GLU A 88 -26.04 -13.80 -3.86
C GLU A 88 -25.63 -13.50 -5.31
N ARG A 89 -25.09 -12.30 -5.56
CA ARG A 89 -24.72 -11.84 -6.92
C ARG A 89 -23.24 -11.54 -7.07
N LEU A 90 -22.42 -11.95 -6.10
CA LEU A 90 -21.02 -11.52 -6.00
C LEU A 90 -20.21 -11.87 -7.24
N GLU A 91 -20.36 -13.10 -7.74
CA GLU A 91 -19.66 -13.57 -8.94
C GLU A 91 -20.01 -12.73 -10.18
N GLY A 92 -21.30 -12.41 -10.36
CA GLY A 92 -21.76 -11.54 -11.45
C GLY A 92 -21.15 -10.14 -11.37
N ILE A 93 -21.18 -9.53 -10.17
CA ILE A 93 -20.63 -8.19 -9.92
C ILE A 93 -19.13 -8.15 -10.26
N LEU A 94 -18.35 -9.07 -9.69
CA LEU A 94 -16.90 -9.11 -9.91
C LEU A 94 -16.56 -9.41 -11.38
N THR A 95 -17.31 -10.31 -12.03
CA THR A 95 -17.04 -10.63 -13.44
C THR A 95 -17.34 -9.43 -14.35
N TRP A 96 -18.40 -8.66 -14.08
CA TRP A 96 -18.67 -7.42 -14.79
C TRP A 96 -17.58 -6.37 -14.58
N PHE A 97 -17.07 -6.22 -13.36
CA PHE A 97 -15.94 -5.32 -13.09
C PHE A 97 -14.70 -5.72 -13.87
N ARG A 98 -14.40 -7.02 -13.94
CA ARG A 98 -13.30 -7.54 -14.76
C ARG A 98 -13.51 -7.23 -16.24
N VAL A 99 -14.70 -7.48 -16.78
CA VAL A 99 -15.02 -7.19 -18.20
C VAL A 99 -14.84 -5.69 -18.49
N CYS A 100 -15.37 -4.83 -17.62
CA CYS A 100 -15.21 -3.38 -17.75
C CYS A 100 -13.73 -2.97 -17.65
N MET A 101 -12.96 -3.56 -16.75
CA MET A 101 -11.52 -3.30 -16.60
C MET A 101 -10.74 -3.68 -17.86
N VAL A 102 -11.01 -4.86 -18.44
CA VAL A 102 -10.40 -5.29 -19.71
C VAL A 102 -10.78 -4.35 -20.85
N TYR A 103 -12.05 -3.97 -20.94
CA TYR A 103 -12.52 -3.02 -21.94
C TYR A 103 -11.82 -1.67 -21.80
N SER A 104 -11.81 -1.07 -20.61
CA SER A 104 -11.15 0.21 -20.33
C SER A 104 -9.67 0.15 -20.68
N THR A 105 -8.94 -0.88 -20.25
CA THR A 105 -7.50 -1.01 -20.54
C THR A 105 -7.18 -1.28 -22.01
N THR A 106 -8.16 -1.71 -22.81
CA THR A 106 -7.99 -1.93 -24.26
C THR A 106 -8.36 -0.70 -25.08
N PHE A 107 -9.43 0.02 -24.70
CA PHE A 107 -10.04 1.05 -25.54
C PHE A 107 -9.95 2.47 -24.97
N SER A 108 -9.69 2.64 -23.68
CA SER A 108 -9.52 3.95 -23.05
C SER A 108 -8.04 4.32 -22.94
N THR A 109 -7.73 5.61 -23.04
CA THR A 109 -6.36 6.14 -22.89
C THR A 109 -6.34 7.35 -21.96
N GLY A 110 -5.15 7.74 -21.53
CA GLY A 110 -4.92 8.94 -20.71
C GLY A 110 -5.79 9.01 -19.46
N ARG A 111 -6.34 10.20 -19.17
CA ARG A 111 -7.13 10.47 -17.96
C ARG A 111 -8.37 9.59 -17.82
N ARG A 112 -9.00 9.22 -18.95
CA ARG A 112 -10.20 8.39 -18.96
C ARG A 112 -9.90 6.98 -18.46
N LEU A 113 -8.82 6.38 -18.94
CA LEU A 113 -8.35 5.09 -18.44
C LEU A 113 -8.12 5.13 -16.93
N GLY A 114 -7.41 6.17 -16.45
CA GLY A 114 -7.18 6.38 -15.02
C GLY A 114 -8.46 6.40 -14.20
N ALA A 115 -9.42 7.24 -14.60
CA ALA A 115 -10.70 7.37 -13.91
C ALA A 115 -11.50 6.06 -13.88
N GLU A 116 -11.56 5.32 -14.98
CA GLU A 116 -12.31 4.06 -15.06
C GLU A 116 -11.66 2.95 -14.20
N VAL A 117 -10.32 2.84 -14.22
CA VAL A 117 -9.58 1.88 -13.39
C VAL A 117 -9.74 2.18 -11.91
N ASP A 118 -9.54 3.44 -11.51
CA ASP A 118 -9.66 3.86 -10.11
C ASP A 118 -11.08 3.66 -9.59
N PHE A 119 -12.07 4.00 -10.41
CA PHE A 119 -13.48 3.85 -10.08
C PHE A 119 -13.87 2.39 -9.80
N ILE A 120 -13.40 1.44 -10.61
CA ILE A 120 -13.64 0.01 -10.38
C ILE A 120 -12.91 -0.46 -9.11
N ALA A 121 -11.62 -0.13 -8.96
CA ALA A 121 -10.82 -0.55 -7.81
C ALA A 121 -11.39 0.00 -6.49
N GLU A 122 -11.84 1.26 -6.49
CA GLU A 122 -12.51 1.88 -5.34
C GLU A 122 -13.82 1.19 -5.01
N THR A 123 -14.63 0.86 -6.01
CA THR A 123 -15.91 0.18 -5.78
C THR A 123 -15.70 -1.18 -5.14
N VAL A 124 -14.71 -1.96 -5.60
CA VAL A 124 -14.31 -3.23 -4.95
C VAL A 124 -13.83 -2.98 -3.52
N GLY A 125 -12.94 -2.00 -3.32
CA GLY A 125 -12.42 -1.65 -2.00
C GLY A 125 -13.53 -1.28 -1.01
N LEU A 126 -14.54 -0.52 -1.46
CA LEU A 126 -15.71 -0.16 -0.65
C LEU A 126 -16.55 -1.38 -0.28
N MET A 127 -16.71 -2.34 -1.19
CA MET A 127 -17.44 -3.59 -0.89
C MET A 127 -16.73 -4.43 0.18
N VAL A 128 -15.39 -4.49 0.14
CA VAL A 128 -14.55 -5.17 1.16
C VAL A 128 -14.72 -4.53 2.54
N GLU A 129 -15.12 -3.26 2.63
CA GLU A 129 -15.30 -2.55 3.90
C GLU A 129 -16.71 -2.64 4.48
N LEU A 130 -17.67 -3.23 3.75
CA LEU A 130 -19.05 -3.31 4.21
C LEU A 130 -19.25 -4.33 5.32
N ASP A 131 -18.70 -5.53 5.15
CA ASP A 131 -18.98 -6.70 6.00
C ASP A 131 -17.82 -7.71 5.92
N ALA A 132 -17.52 -8.40 7.01
CA ALA A 132 -16.37 -9.30 7.11
C ALA A 132 -16.52 -10.56 6.24
N ASP A 133 -17.71 -11.14 6.17
CA ASP A 133 -17.96 -12.35 5.36
C ASP A 133 -17.90 -12.00 3.86
N LEU A 134 -18.46 -10.85 3.49
CA LEU A 134 -18.36 -10.32 2.14
C LEU A 134 -16.90 -10.02 1.76
N ALA A 135 -16.13 -9.43 2.68
CA ALA A 135 -14.71 -9.13 2.49
C ALA A 135 -13.90 -10.39 2.20
N ASP A 136 -14.08 -11.44 3.01
CA ASP A 136 -13.36 -12.72 2.86
C ASP A 136 -13.62 -13.34 1.47
N LEU A 137 -14.88 -13.40 1.04
CA LEU A 137 -15.24 -13.93 -0.28
C LEU A 137 -14.70 -13.08 -1.44
N ILE A 138 -14.69 -11.75 -1.31
CA ILE A 138 -14.12 -10.87 -2.34
C ILE A 138 -12.60 -11.08 -2.45
N LEU A 139 -11.89 -11.10 -1.32
CA LEU A 139 -10.43 -11.18 -1.29
C LEU A 139 -9.90 -12.56 -1.70
N ARG A 140 -10.68 -13.63 -1.47
CA ARG A 140 -10.35 -14.98 -1.95
C ARG A 140 -10.80 -15.25 -3.39
N SER A 141 -11.52 -14.32 -4.02
CA SER A 141 -11.99 -14.52 -5.40
C SER A 141 -10.86 -14.30 -6.41
N LYS A 142 -10.62 -15.32 -7.24
CA LYS A 142 -9.70 -15.24 -8.40
C LYS A 142 -10.03 -14.06 -9.30
N THR A 143 -11.30 -13.73 -9.48
CA THR A 143 -11.75 -12.60 -10.31
C THR A 143 -11.26 -11.27 -9.74
N THR A 144 -11.30 -11.10 -8.41
CA THR A 144 -10.77 -9.91 -7.74
C THR A 144 -9.25 -9.80 -7.89
N VAL A 145 -8.51 -10.91 -7.79
CA VAL A 145 -7.06 -10.93 -8.06
C VAL A 145 -6.77 -10.49 -9.49
N GLU A 146 -7.57 -10.93 -10.47
CA GLU A 146 -7.41 -10.50 -11.86
C GLU A 146 -7.74 -9.02 -12.07
N ILE A 147 -8.78 -8.49 -11.39
CA ILE A 147 -9.09 -7.05 -11.38
C ILE A 147 -7.90 -6.26 -10.81
N LEU A 148 -7.37 -6.67 -9.66
CA LEU A 148 -6.24 -6.02 -9.01
C LEU A 148 -5.01 -6.03 -9.92
N LEU A 149 -4.65 -7.18 -10.48
CA LEU A 149 -3.48 -7.32 -11.37
C LEU A 149 -3.61 -6.45 -12.62
N GLN A 150 -4.81 -6.39 -13.22
CA GLN A 150 -5.07 -5.58 -14.39
C GLN A 150 -5.00 -4.08 -14.06
N ALA A 151 -5.64 -3.66 -12.96
CA ALA A 151 -5.57 -2.29 -12.47
C ALA A 151 -4.12 -1.88 -12.15
N TRP A 152 -3.36 -2.76 -11.51
CA TRP A 152 -1.97 -2.52 -11.12
C TRP A 152 -1.01 -2.44 -12.31
N SER A 153 -1.25 -3.27 -13.32
CA SER A 153 -0.37 -3.42 -14.49
C SER A 153 -0.74 -2.51 -15.65
N SER A 154 -1.92 -1.90 -15.62
CA SER A 154 -2.32 -0.91 -16.61
C SER A 154 -1.37 0.30 -16.61
N ARG A 155 -1.20 0.91 -17.79
CA ARG A 155 -0.26 2.01 -18.04
C ARG A 155 -0.94 3.08 -18.85
N LEU A 156 -0.63 4.34 -18.55
CA LEU A 156 -0.98 5.46 -19.42
C LEU A 156 -0.08 5.39 -20.66
N THR A 157 -0.70 5.41 -21.84
CA THR A 157 -0.03 5.28 -23.15
C THR A 157 1.08 6.30 -23.39
N ASN A 158 1.04 7.45 -22.71
CA ASN A 158 1.93 8.57 -23.03
C ASN A 158 3.24 8.56 -22.24
N ASP A 159 3.25 8.04 -21.00
CA ASP A 159 4.40 8.18 -20.10
C ASP A 159 4.85 6.86 -19.44
N ALA A 160 4.24 5.72 -19.80
CA ALA A 160 4.38 4.46 -19.06
C ALA A 160 4.07 4.58 -17.55
N ASN A 161 3.40 5.66 -17.14
CA ASN A 161 3.01 5.93 -15.77
C ASN A 161 1.79 5.09 -15.36
N PRO A 162 1.63 4.76 -14.08
CA PRO A 162 0.42 4.11 -13.59
C PRO A 162 -0.82 5.03 -13.78
N PRO A 163 -2.00 4.49 -14.09
CA PRO A 163 -3.21 5.24 -14.44
C PRO A 163 -3.75 6.21 -13.39
N SER A 164 -3.35 6.03 -12.13
CA SER A 164 -3.76 6.91 -11.03
C SER A 164 -2.63 7.90 -10.74
N PRO A 165 -2.67 9.15 -11.24
CA PRO A 165 -2.00 10.22 -10.54
C PRO A 165 -2.68 10.30 -9.17
N PHE A 166 -1.90 10.29 -8.10
CA PHE A 166 -2.36 10.18 -6.72
C PHE A 166 -3.06 11.48 -6.26
N SER A 167 -4.11 11.91 -6.97
CA SER A 167 -4.83 13.18 -6.79
C SER A 167 -6.00 13.07 -5.82
N THR A 168 -6.23 11.88 -5.26
CA THR A 168 -7.20 11.62 -4.19
C THR A 168 -6.44 11.30 -2.91
N ASN A 169 -7.03 11.63 -1.75
CA ASN A 169 -6.44 11.37 -0.43
C ASN A 169 -5.91 9.93 -0.27
N GLN A 170 -6.46 8.96 -1.01
CA GLN A 170 -5.97 7.59 -1.09
C GLN A 170 -6.10 7.04 -2.52
N CYS A 171 -5.09 6.33 -3.01
CA CYS A 171 -5.13 5.63 -4.29
C CYS A 171 -5.95 4.33 -4.13
N PRO A 172 -7.09 4.15 -4.82
CA PRO A 172 -7.95 3.00 -4.62
C PRO A 172 -7.27 1.65 -4.90
N ILE A 173 -6.36 1.63 -5.88
CA ILE A 173 -5.59 0.44 -6.25
C ILE A 173 -4.64 0.02 -5.12
N ILE A 174 -3.98 0.99 -4.47
CA ILE A 174 -3.10 0.74 -3.33
C ILE A 174 -3.91 0.30 -2.11
N HIS A 175 -5.06 0.94 -1.88
CA HIS A 175 -5.98 0.54 -0.82
C HIS A 175 -6.44 -0.90 -0.98
N LEU A 176 -6.86 -1.28 -2.19
CA LEU A 176 -7.26 -2.66 -2.47
C LEU A 176 -6.10 -3.64 -2.25
N LEU A 177 -4.88 -3.31 -2.70
CA LEU A 177 -3.70 -4.14 -2.42
C LEU A 177 -3.42 -4.29 -0.92
N ALA A 178 -3.61 -3.22 -0.13
CA ALA A 178 -3.44 -3.27 1.31
C ALA A 178 -4.43 -4.26 1.95
N LYS A 179 -5.69 -4.27 1.51
CA LYS A 179 -6.70 -5.25 1.98
C LYS A 179 -6.32 -6.69 1.62
N PHE A 180 -5.76 -6.92 0.43
CA PHE A 180 -5.21 -8.24 0.08
C PHE A 180 -4.07 -8.63 1.03
N GLY A 181 -3.23 -7.67 1.43
CA GLY A 181 -2.17 -7.90 2.40
C GLY A 181 -2.64 -8.47 3.74
N ASP A 182 -3.90 -8.25 4.12
CA ASP A 182 -4.52 -8.77 5.34
C ASP A 182 -5.16 -10.17 5.15
N CYS A 183 -5.17 -10.71 3.92
CA CYS A 183 -5.77 -12.00 3.55
C CYS A 183 -4.72 -12.94 2.93
N GLU A 184 -4.26 -13.93 3.70
CA GLU A 184 -3.20 -14.88 3.30
C GLU A 184 -3.55 -15.60 1.98
N ASP A 185 -4.73 -16.22 1.89
CA ASP A 185 -5.22 -16.89 0.67
C ASP A 185 -5.22 -15.97 -0.56
N GLY A 186 -5.66 -14.72 -0.40
CA GLY A 186 -5.67 -13.74 -1.49
C GLY A 186 -4.26 -13.42 -1.98
N MET A 187 -3.30 -13.33 -1.06
CA MET A 187 -1.88 -13.13 -1.37
C MET A 187 -1.24 -14.36 -2.01
N GLU A 188 -1.62 -15.57 -1.58
CA GLU A 188 -1.19 -16.82 -2.21
C GLU A 188 -1.67 -16.90 -3.66
N GLN A 189 -2.93 -16.56 -3.93
CA GLN A 189 -3.47 -16.50 -5.31
C GLN A 189 -2.75 -15.47 -6.17
N LEU A 190 -2.41 -14.32 -5.60
CA LEU A 190 -1.57 -13.32 -6.28
C LEU A 190 -0.19 -13.92 -6.62
N GLY A 191 0.43 -14.61 -5.67
CA GLY A 191 1.72 -15.31 -5.84
C GLY A 191 1.70 -16.47 -6.82
N ALA A 192 0.56 -17.15 -6.98
CA ALA A 192 0.35 -18.24 -7.93
C ALA A 192 0.07 -17.79 -9.38
N SER A 193 0.02 -16.48 -9.62
CA SER A 193 -0.20 -15.91 -10.96
C SER A 193 0.94 -16.24 -11.94
N SER A 194 0.67 -16.15 -13.24
CA SER A 194 1.68 -16.44 -14.27
C SER A 194 2.92 -15.54 -14.13
N ARG A 195 4.10 -16.08 -14.48
CA ARG A 195 5.38 -15.37 -14.38
C ARG A 195 5.36 -13.99 -15.06
N GLY A 196 4.69 -13.87 -16.20
CA GLY A 196 4.52 -12.59 -16.90
C GLY A 196 3.69 -11.58 -16.12
N ARG A 197 2.56 -12.01 -15.52
CA ARG A 197 1.72 -11.14 -14.67
C ARG A 197 2.48 -10.70 -13.41
N LEU A 198 3.22 -11.61 -12.77
CA LEU A 198 4.05 -11.28 -11.60
C LEU A 198 5.16 -10.27 -11.93
N ALA A 199 5.80 -10.39 -13.09
CA ALA A 199 6.80 -9.43 -13.53
C ALA A 199 6.18 -8.04 -13.74
N SER A 200 5.05 -7.94 -14.45
CA SER A 200 4.31 -6.69 -14.64
C SER A 200 3.86 -6.07 -13.33
N PHE A 201 3.39 -6.91 -12.40
CA PHE A 201 3.00 -6.48 -11.06
C PHE A 201 4.19 -5.90 -10.27
N GLY A 202 5.31 -6.63 -10.20
CA GLY A 202 6.50 -6.18 -9.51
C GLY A 202 7.09 -4.91 -10.12
N SER A 203 7.13 -4.78 -11.45
CA SER A 203 7.53 -3.53 -12.12
C SER A 203 6.60 -2.38 -11.77
N GLY A 204 5.29 -2.63 -11.71
CA GLY A 204 4.30 -1.64 -11.28
C GLY A 204 4.50 -1.19 -9.84
N LEU A 205 4.87 -2.11 -8.94
CA LEU A 205 5.17 -1.81 -7.54
C LEU A 205 6.38 -0.89 -7.42
N LEU A 206 7.48 -1.23 -8.10
CA LEU A 206 8.70 -0.41 -8.11
C LEU A 206 8.45 0.98 -8.68
N LEU A 207 7.70 1.06 -9.78
CA LEU A 207 7.34 2.33 -10.39
C LEU A 207 6.51 3.20 -9.44
N ARG A 208 5.51 2.61 -8.75
CA ARG A 208 4.71 3.34 -7.75
C ARG A 208 5.56 3.85 -6.59
N ILE A 209 6.47 3.03 -6.06
CA ILE A 209 7.43 3.44 -5.00
C ILE A 209 8.31 4.59 -5.50
N ALA A 210 8.84 4.50 -6.73
CA ALA A 210 9.68 5.53 -7.31
C ALA A 210 8.92 6.84 -7.60
N HIS A 211 7.62 6.76 -7.87
CA HIS A 211 6.77 7.90 -8.19
C HIS A 211 6.20 8.60 -6.96
N THR A 212 6.00 7.90 -5.84
CA THR A 212 5.46 8.51 -4.61
C THR A 212 6.20 9.80 -4.20
N PRO A 213 7.54 9.87 -4.18
CA PRO A 213 8.24 11.08 -3.80
C PRO A 213 8.00 12.29 -4.72
N VAL A 214 7.86 12.07 -6.03
CA VAL A 214 7.58 13.14 -7.00
C VAL A 214 6.20 13.74 -6.72
N LEU A 215 5.24 12.90 -6.42
CA LEU A 215 3.86 13.31 -6.14
C LEU A 215 3.75 14.04 -4.82
N THR A 216 4.39 13.53 -3.76
CA THR A 216 4.40 14.18 -2.44
C THR A 216 5.01 15.58 -2.51
N ARG A 217 6.02 15.82 -3.35
CA ARG A 217 6.60 17.16 -3.54
C ARG A 217 5.66 18.13 -4.26
N ASN A 218 4.90 17.64 -5.23
CA ASN A 218 3.98 18.48 -6.00
C ASN A 218 2.73 18.90 -5.22
N ASP A 219 2.36 18.17 -4.16
CA ASP A 219 1.15 18.40 -3.33
C ASP A 219 1.44 19.19 -2.03
N MET A 220 2.62 19.82 -1.92
CA MET A 220 3.11 20.47 -0.69
C MET A 220 2.44 21.78 -0.27
N THR A 221 1.28 22.14 -0.81
CA THR A 221 0.65 23.43 -0.48
C THR A 221 0.07 23.50 0.94
N THR A 222 -0.08 22.37 1.65
CA THR A 222 -0.78 22.32 2.95
C THR A 222 -0.35 21.15 3.86
N THR A 223 -0.12 21.39 5.16
CA THR A 223 0.34 20.38 6.15
C THR A 223 -0.56 19.13 6.28
N ARG A 224 -1.87 19.25 5.98
CA ARG A 224 -2.80 18.10 5.92
C ARG A 224 -2.42 17.07 4.84
N HIS A 225 -1.76 17.48 3.75
CA HIS A 225 -1.43 16.61 2.62
C HIS A 225 -0.24 15.70 2.91
N VAL A 226 0.68 16.14 3.77
CA VAL A 226 1.84 15.34 4.21
C VAL A 226 1.41 14.06 4.93
N VAL A 227 0.45 14.16 5.87
CA VAL A 227 -0.08 13.01 6.63
C VAL A 227 -0.82 12.03 5.71
N SER A 228 -1.50 12.55 4.69
CA SER A 228 -2.18 11.73 3.67
C SER A 228 -1.17 10.98 2.80
N ALA A 229 -0.08 11.63 2.38
CA ALA A 229 0.93 11.00 1.52
C ALA A 229 1.65 9.82 2.21
N THR A 230 1.99 9.94 3.49
CA THR A 230 2.58 8.81 4.25
C THR A 230 1.58 7.66 4.35
N SER A 231 0.41 7.95 4.92
CA SER A 231 -0.53 6.93 5.39
C SER A 231 -1.28 6.25 4.25
N CYS A 232 -1.49 6.96 3.14
CA CYS A 232 -2.33 6.49 2.05
C CYS A 232 -1.53 6.01 0.84
N HIS A 233 -0.21 6.23 0.80
CA HIS A 233 0.63 5.89 -0.37
C HIS A 233 1.86 5.08 0.01
N ILE A 234 2.91 5.70 0.56
CA ILE A 234 4.20 5.01 0.73
C ILE A 234 4.11 3.89 1.77
N LEU A 235 3.44 4.11 2.90
CA LEU A 235 3.38 3.11 3.96
C LEU A 235 2.60 1.85 3.52
N PRO A 236 1.40 1.96 2.92
CA PRO A 236 0.73 0.82 2.31
C PRO A 236 1.60 0.09 1.28
N LEU A 237 2.33 0.80 0.42
CA LEU A 237 3.23 0.15 -0.57
C LEU A 237 4.35 -0.65 0.12
N LEU A 238 4.93 -0.14 1.20
CA LEU A 238 5.98 -0.84 1.95
C LEU A 238 5.43 -2.03 2.75
N ILE A 239 4.24 -1.90 3.35
CA ILE A 239 3.55 -3.00 4.03
C ILE A 239 3.20 -4.10 3.04
N SER A 240 2.57 -3.75 1.91
CA SER A 240 2.30 -4.71 0.86
C SER A 240 3.58 -5.36 0.34
N SER A 241 4.68 -4.60 0.19
CA SER A 241 5.98 -5.17 -0.16
C SER A 241 6.46 -6.19 0.87
N MET A 242 6.31 -5.91 2.17
CA MET A 242 6.65 -6.83 3.26
C MET A 242 5.86 -8.14 3.25
N ASN A 243 4.60 -8.09 2.82
CA ASN A 243 3.76 -9.28 2.69
C ASN A 243 4.14 -10.06 1.41
N LEU A 244 4.40 -9.35 0.31
CA LEU A 244 4.78 -9.93 -0.98
C LEU A 244 6.14 -10.64 -0.96
N VAL A 245 7.10 -10.17 -0.16
CA VAL A 245 8.43 -10.79 -0.06
C VAL A 245 8.44 -12.12 0.70
N GLN A 246 7.33 -12.49 1.35
CA GLN A 246 7.15 -13.84 1.89
C GLN A 246 7.06 -14.89 0.78
N PHE A 247 6.68 -14.49 -0.45
CA PHE A 247 6.63 -15.39 -1.61
C PHE A 247 7.99 -15.42 -2.32
N PRO A 248 8.74 -16.54 -2.31
CA PRO A 248 10.12 -16.58 -2.79
C PRO A 248 10.28 -16.13 -4.25
N GLN A 249 9.30 -16.44 -5.11
CA GLN A 249 9.34 -16.09 -6.53
C GLN A 249 9.20 -14.57 -6.74
N ILE A 250 8.23 -13.95 -6.07
CA ILE A 250 8.02 -12.50 -6.10
C ILE A 250 9.24 -11.80 -5.50
N HIS A 251 9.71 -12.27 -4.33
CA HIS A 251 10.86 -11.67 -3.68
C HIS A 251 12.11 -11.70 -4.55
N ARG A 252 12.46 -12.84 -5.16
CA ARG A 252 13.61 -12.95 -6.07
C ARG A 252 13.48 -12.00 -7.26
N TYR A 253 12.28 -11.85 -7.83
CA TYR A 253 12.03 -10.90 -8.91
C TYR A 253 12.27 -9.46 -8.44
N LEU A 254 11.62 -9.05 -7.35
CA LEU A 254 11.73 -7.70 -6.80
C LEU A 254 13.18 -7.36 -6.40
N ARG A 255 13.93 -8.32 -5.85
CA ARG A 255 15.36 -8.16 -5.57
C ARG A 255 16.18 -7.88 -6.81
N LYS A 256 16.00 -8.68 -7.87
CA LYS A 256 16.71 -8.49 -9.16
C LYS A 256 16.34 -7.16 -9.82
N ALA A 257 15.09 -6.75 -9.68
CA ALA A 257 14.59 -5.48 -10.20
C ALA A 257 14.95 -4.27 -9.30
N GLY A 258 15.73 -4.45 -8.23
CA GLY A 258 16.26 -3.35 -7.44
C GLY A 258 15.31 -2.77 -6.39
N LEU A 259 14.41 -3.56 -5.81
CA LEU A 259 13.46 -3.11 -4.77
C LEU A 259 14.11 -2.24 -3.68
N LEU A 260 15.20 -2.71 -3.09
CA LEU A 260 15.87 -1.97 -2.02
C LEU A 260 16.41 -0.61 -2.46
N TYR A 261 16.95 -0.53 -3.68
CA TYR A 261 17.43 0.73 -4.25
C TYR A 261 16.27 1.72 -4.41
N HIS A 262 15.15 1.28 -4.98
CA HIS A 262 13.96 2.12 -5.16
C HIS A 262 13.37 2.57 -3.82
N VAL A 263 13.30 1.68 -2.83
CA VAL A 263 12.80 1.98 -1.49
C VAL A 263 13.73 2.96 -0.76
N ALA A 264 15.04 2.70 -0.73
CA ALA A 264 16.01 3.58 -0.06
C ALA A 264 16.03 4.98 -0.68
N ARG A 265 15.98 5.06 -2.02
CA ARG A 265 15.87 6.34 -2.74
C ARG A 265 14.56 7.05 -2.41
N ALA A 266 13.43 6.34 -2.36
CA ALA A 266 12.14 6.92 -1.99
C ALA A 266 12.18 7.49 -0.56
N VAL A 267 12.71 6.74 0.41
CA VAL A 267 12.92 7.18 1.80
C VAL A 267 13.74 8.48 1.86
N LYS A 268 14.89 8.52 1.17
CA LYS A 268 15.77 9.70 1.13
C LYS A 268 15.10 10.93 0.53
N ILE A 269 14.27 10.75 -0.49
CA ILE A 269 13.58 11.88 -1.14
C ILE A 269 12.40 12.35 -0.29
N LEU A 270 11.68 11.43 0.35
CA LEU A 270 10.50 11.70 1.18
C LEU A 270 10.85 12.31 2.54
N GLN A 271 12.04 12.07 3.10
CA GLN A 271 12.40 12.55 4.44
C GLN A 271 12.22 14.08 4.63
N VAL A 272 12.37 14.87 3.56
CA VAL A 272 12.18 16.33 3.59
C VAL A 272 10.71 16.74 3.63
N CYS A 273 9.82 15.81 3.27
CA CYS A 273 8.39 16.00 3.16
C CYS A 273 7.65 15.47 4.40
N LEU A 274 8.20 14.45 5.06
CA LEU A 274 7.52 13.67 6.09
C LEU A 274 7.80 14.21 7.50
N THR A 275 6.90 13.88 8.43
CA THR A 275 7.17 14.10 9.86
C THR A 275 8.35 13.22 10.30
N PRO A 276 9.12 13.60 11.34
CA PRO A 276 10.21 12.76 11.83
C PRO A 276 9.77 11.33 12.20
N ALA A 277 8.57 11.18 12.77
CA ALA A 277 8.03 9.86 13.13
C ALA A 277 7.75 9.00 11.89
N ASP A 278 7.17 9.60 10.84
CA ASP A 278 6.89 8.92 9.58
C ASP A 278 8.18 8.57 8.82
N THR A 279 9.14 9.49 8.76
CA THR A 279 10.47 9.24 8.18
C THR A 279 11.15 8.05 8.84
N TYR A 280 11.15 8.00 10.17
CA TYR A 280 11.69 6.88 10.93
C TYR A 280 10.97 5.57 10.58
N LEU A 281 9.64 5.58 10.54
CA LEU A 281 8.83 4.40 10.21
C LEU A 281 9.15 3.86 8.81
N VAL A 282 9.14 4.73 7.79
CA VAL A 282 9.39 4.33 6.39
C VAL A 282 10.82 3.81 6.23
N ALA A 283 11.82 4.46 6.85
CA ALA A 283 13.20 3.99 6.84
C ALA A 283 13.37 2.62 7.54
N CYS A 284 12.65 2.42 8.64
CA CYS A 284 12.58 1.15 9.34
C CYS A 284 12.00 0.02 8.48
N TYR A 285 10.97 0.29 7.67
CA TYR A 285 10.46 -0.67 6.69
C TYR A 285 11.49 -1.00 5.60
N ALA A 286 12.27 -0.01 5.14
CA ALA A 286 13.35 -0.25 4.19
C ALA A 286 14.41 -1.20 4.76
N ILE A 287 14.81 -0.98 6.02
CA ILE A 287 15.73 -1.86 6.75
C ILE A 287 15.12 -3.25 6.90
N ARG A 288 13.86 -3.37 7.31
CA ARG A 288 13.17 -4.67 7.43
C ARG A 288 13.14 -5.44 6.11
N LEU A 289 12.80 -4.79 5.00
CA LEU A 289 12.78 -5.39 3.66
C LEU A 289 14.15 -5.95 3.24
N SER A 290 15.25 -5.48 3.86
CA SER A 290 16.61 -5.86 3.47
C SER A 290 17.02 -7.27 3.89
N TYR A 291 16.40 -7.84 4.93
CA TYR A 291 16.81 -9.12 5.53
C TYR A 291 15.72 -10.20 5.57
N GLN A 292 14.97 -10.33 4.49
CA GLN A 292 13.93 -11.37 4.36
C GLN A 292 14.53 -12.76 4.13
N SER A 293 13.86 -13.81 4.61
CA SER A 293 14.30 -15.22 4.65
C SER A 293 14.72 -15.81 3.30
N HIS A 294 14.16 -15.32 2.19
CA HIS A 294 14.36 -15.88 0.85
C HIS A 294 15.40 -15.15 -0.01
N ALA A 295 16.21 -14.26 0.57
CA ALA A 295 17.33 -13.60 -0.13
C ALA A 295 18.59 -13.51 0.74
N ASN A 296 19.69 -13.05 0.14
CA ASN A 296 20.92 -12.77 0.86
C ASN A 296 20.74 -11.52 1.76
N ALA A 297 20.42 -11.76 3.03
CA ALA A 297 20.18 -10.71 4.01
C ALA A 297 21.40 -9.82 4.26
N VAL A 298 22.61 -10.40 4.27
CA VAL A 298 23.88 -9.65 4.41
C VAL A 298 24.04 -8.64 3.27
N GLN A 299 23.86 -9.09 2.04
CA GLN A 299 23.93 -8.21 0.86
C GLN A 299 22.82 -7.15 0.88
N GLY A 300 21.59 -7.54 1.23
CA GLY A 300 20.48 -6.61 1.32
C GLY A 300 20.70 -5.52 2.36
N PHE A 301 21.11 -5.88 3.57
CA PHE A 301 21.39 -4.93 4.64
C PHE A 301 22.53 -3.99 4.27
N THR A 302 23.61 -4.54 3.71
CA THR A 302 24.75 -3.76 3.19
C THR A 302 24.26 -2.71 2.17
N GLN A 303 23.43 -3.12 1.21
CA GLN A 303 22.88 -2.21 0.21
C GLN A 303 22.05 -1.08 0.84
N VAL A 304 21.21 -1.36 1.83
CA VAL A 304 20.41 -0.31 2.50
C VAL A 304 21.28 0.69 3.26
N LEU A 305 22.37 0.23 3.88
CA LEU A 305 23.35 1.08 4.53
C LEU A 305 24.11 1.96 3.52
N GLU A 306 24.63 1.36 2.45
CA GLU A 306 25.34 2.07 1.37
C GLU A 306 24.43 3.15 0.74
N GLU A 307 23.17 2.80 0.50
CA GLU A 307 22.11 3.71 0.04
C GLU A 307 21.67 4.73 1.08
N GLY A 308 22.34 4.80 2.23
CA GLY A 308 22.28 5.88 3.21
C GLY A 308 20.96 6.00 3.98
N VAL A 309 20.30 4.86 4.25
CA VAL A 309 19.07 4.85 5.05
C VAL A 309 19.35 5.09 6.53
N LEU A 310 20.55 4.73 7.02
CA LEU A 310 20.93 4.94 8.42
C LEU A 310 20.97 6.44 8.77
N GLU A 311 21.52 7.27 7.89
CA GLU A 311 21.58 8.73 8.04
C GLU A 311 20.16 9.31 8.17
N VAL A 312 19.23 8.84 7.35
CA VAL A 312 17.82 9.26 7.39
C VAL A 312 17.16 8.90 8.73
N VAL A 313 17.44 7.71 9.24
CA VAL A 313 16.95 7.26 10.55
C VAL A 313 17.48 8.16 11.68
N ILE A 314 18.79 8.44 11.66
CA ILE A 314 19.45 9.27 12.66
C ILE A 314 18.88 10.70 12.63
N ASP A 315 18.69 11.26 11.44
CA ASP A 315 18.06 12.57 11.27
C ASP A 315 16.63 12.62 11.80
N ALA A 316 15.85 11.56 11.57
CA ALA A 316 14.51 11.44 12.10
C ALA A 316 14.47 11.39 13.64
N ILE A 317 15.35 10.61 14.28
CA ILE A 317 15.45 10.53 15.76
C ILE A 317 15.82 11.90 16.35
N ILE A 318 16.82 12.55 15.75
CA ILE A 318 17.31 13.86 16.17
C ILE A 318 16.20 14.92 16.05
N ALA A 319 15.47 14.91 14.93
CA ALA A 319 14.38 15.84 14.67
C ALA A 319 13.15 15.59 15.56
N HIS A 320 12.92 14.34 15.98
CA HIS A 320 11.86 13.98 16.92
C HIS A 320 12.21 14.33 18.40
N GLY A 321 13.42 14.83 18.66
CA GLY A 321 13.85 15.22 20.00
C GLY A 321 14.18 14.03 20.91
N GLY A 322 14.58 12.89 20.34
CA GLY A 322 15.05 11.73 21.10
C GLY A 322 13.97 10.98 21.88
N ARG A 323 12.70 11.33 21.71
CA ARG A 323 11.58 10.57 22.28
C ARG A 323 11.39 9.25 21.54
N PRO A 324 10.88 8.18 22.20
CA PRO A 324 10.53 6.95 21.52
C PRO A 324 9.54 7.24 20.39
N ILE A 325 9.95 6.98 19.15
CA ILE A 325 9.05 7.03 18.00
C ILE A 325 8.23 5.75 18.06
N VAL A 326 7.02 5.83 18.62
CA VAL A 326 6.04 4.74 18.56
C VAL A 326 5.10 5.03 17.40
N PRO A 327 5.23 4.31 16.27
CA PRO A 327 4.35 4.53 15.14
C PRO A 327 2.96 4.02 15.49
N ARG A 328 1.96 4.90 15.41
CA ARG A 328 0.56 4.60 15.75
C ARG A 328 0.09 3.36 14.98
N GLY A 329 -0.48 2.39 15.69
CA GLY A 329 -1.12 1.21 15.09
C GLY A 329 -0.17 0.19 14.45
N SER A 330 1.15 0.32 14.62
CA SER A 330 2.10 -0.64 14.07
C SER A 330 2.57 -1.64 15.14
N SER A 331 2.75 -2.91 14.75
CA SER A 331 3.47 -3.92 15.56
C SER A 331 4.98 -3.68 15.60
N PHE A 332 5.43 -2.48 15.23
CA PHE A 332 6.84 -2.15 15.07
C PHE A 332 7.46 -1.90 16.44
N SER A 333 8.38 -2.78 16.85
CA SER A 333 9.14 -2.59 18.08
C SER A 333 10.15 -1.44 17.89
N PRO A 334 10.21 -0.44 18.79
CA PRO A 334 11.24 0.60 18.76
C PRO A 334 12.67 0.04 18.72
N ASN A 335 12.86 -1.15 19.29
CA ASN A 335 14.15 -1.85 19.36
C ASN A 335 14.52 -2.64 18.09
N MET A 336 13.63 -2.70 17.09
CA MET A 336 13.85 -3.51 15.89
C MET A 336 15.11 -3.10 15.13
N LEU A 337 15.34 -1.80 15.00
CA LEU A 337 16.54 -1.26 14.34
C LEU A 337 17.82 -1.70 15.07
N LEU A 338 17.86 -1.51 16.39
CA LEU A 338 19.02 -1.87 17.21
C LEU A 338 19.30 -3.38 17.14
N ARG A 339 18.24 -4.20 17.20
CA ARG A 339 18.36 -5.66 17.03
C ARG A 339 18.90 -6.02 15.65
N ALA A 340 18.43 -5.36 14.59
CA ALA A 340 18.92 -5.62 13.24
C ALA A 340 20.40 -5.21 13.09
N LEU A 341 20.78 -4.00 13.52
CA LEU A 341 22.17 -3.53 13.50
C LEU A 341 23.10 -4.46 14.29
N SER A 342 22.67 -4.88 15.48
CA SER A 342 23.41 -5.82 16.33
C SER A 342 23.54 -7.21 15.70
N ALA A 343 22.46 -7.76 15.13
CA ALA A 343 22.52 -9.07 14.48
C ALA A 343 23.41 -9.06 13.23
N PHE A 344 23.41 -7.96 12.48
CA PHE A 344 24.16 -7.86 11.24
C PHE A 344 25.61 -7.41 11.42
N SER A 345 26.00 -6.85 12.58
CA SER A 345 27.40 -6.47 12.85
C SER A 345 28.35 -7.66 12.97
N TYR A 346 27.83 -8.87 13.19
CA TYR A 346 28.63 -10.11 13.19
C TYR A 346 29.15 -10.51 11.79
N PHE A 347 28.64 -9.91 10.72
CA PHE A 347 29.07 -10.19 9.35
C PHE A 347 30.10 -9.14 8.90
N PRO A 348 31.35 -9.52 8.55
CA PRO A 348 32.41 -8.55 8.24
C PRO A 348 32.05 -7.54 7.14
N ARG A 349 31.35 -8.00 6.10
CA ARG A 349 30.89 -7.13 5.00
C ARG A 349 29.90 -6.07 5.49
N THR A 350 28.94 -6.48 6.32
CA THR A 350 27.95 -5.57 6.86
C THR A 350 28.55 -4.64 7.91
N LEU A 351 29.48 -5.13 8.74
CA LEU A 351 30.20 -4.33 9.71
C LEU A 351 30.98 -3.20 9.01
N LYS A 352 31.67 -3.51 7.91
CA LYS A 352 32.35 -2.52 7.08
C LYS A 352 31.37 -1.46 6.57
N ALA A 353 30.27 -1.88 5.94
CA ALA A 353 29.25 -0.94 5.44
C ALA A 353 28.61 -0.10 6.56
N LEU A 354 28.46 -0.68 7.76
CA LEU A 354 27.95 0.02 8.94
C LEU A 354 28.96 1.07 9.44
N ALA A 355 30.25 0.72 9.51
CA ALA A 355 31.31 1.67 9.85
C ALA A 355 31.33 2.84 8.86
N GLU A 356 31.33 2.56 7.56
CA GLU A 356 31.27 3.59 6.50
C GLU A 356 29.99 4.45 6.59
N ALA A 357 28.84 3.86 6.95
CA ALA A 357 27.61 4.62 7.17
C ALA A 357 27.68 5.51 8.43
N ILE A 358 28.35 5.03 9.49
CA ILE A 358 28.57 5.81 10.72
C ILE A 358 29.51 6.99 10.46
N GLU A 359 30.59 6.77 9.72
CA GLU A 359 31.58 7.80 9.35
C GLU A 359 30.97 8.91 8.49
N ARG A 360 29.99 8.57 7.63
CA ARG A 360 29.25 9.57 6.84
C ARG A 360 28.36 10.49 7.68
N ILE A 361 28.03 10.11 8.91
CA ILE A 361 27.20 10.92 9.81
C ILE A 361 28.08 11.98 10.50
N PRO A 362 27.78 13.29 10.35
CA PRO A 362 28.58 14.35 10.97
C PRO A 362 28.70 14.19 12.50
N ALA A 363 29.89 14.40 13.06
CA ALA A 363 30.16 14.33 14.50
C ALA A 363 29.18 15.17 15.36
N ALA A 364 28.73 16.31 14.85
CA ALA A 364 27.74 17.16 15.53
C ALA A 364 26.37 16.45 15.74
N LYS A 365 25.98 15.55 14.83
CA LYS A 365 24.75 14.74 14.96
C LYS A 365 24.93 13.67 16.04
N TRP A 366 26.10 13.03 16.10
CA TRP A 366 26.45 12.08 17.17
C TRP A 366 26.42 12.75 18.55
N ALA A 367 27.09 13.89 18.70
CA ALA A 367 27.07 14.67 19.94
C ALA A 367 25.65 15.12 20.34
N ARG A 368 24.74 15.31 19.38
CA ARG A 368 23.34 15.63 19.65
C ARG A 368 22.55 14.40 20.13
N LEU A 369 22.78 13.23 19.52
CA LEU A 369 22.19 11.97 19.98
C LEU A 369 22.66 11.59 21.39
N GLU A 370 23.94 11.76 21.69
CA GLU A 370 24.48 11.48 23.02
C GLU A 370 23.84 12.34 24.10
N ARG A 371 23.65 13.64 23.83
CA ARG A 371 22.91 14.54 24.74
C ARG A 371 21.44 14.13 24.93
N MET A 372 20.85 13.44 23.96
CA MET A 372 19.48 12.91 24.07
C MET A 372 19.40 11.64 24.91
N LYS A 373 20.51 10.95 25.21
CA LYS A 373 20.57 9.80 26.12
C LYS A 373 20.40 10.19 27.61
N SER A 374 19.98 11.43 27.89
CA SER A 374 19.65 11.94 29.22
C SER A 374 18.66 11.02 29.97
N PRO A 375 18.70 10.92 31.31
CA PRO A 375 18.16 9.80 32.12
C PRO A 375 16.62 9.62 32.09
N VAL A 376 15.90 10.36 31.26
CA VAL A 376 14.44 10.43 31.23
C VAL A 376 13.82 9.23 30.50
N TYR A 377 14.58 8.49 29.67
CA TYR A 377 14.07 7.32 28.92
C TYR A 377 15.07 6.15 28.84
N PRO A 378 15.48 5.54 29.97
CA PRO A 378 16.46 4.44 30.00
C PRO A 378 16.00 3.19 29.22
N GLU A 379 14.68 2.94 29.18
CA GLU A 379 14.09 1.79 28.48
C GLU A 379 14.21 1.87 26.95
N ALA A 380 14.30 3.08 26.38
CA ALA A 380 14.36 3.29 24.93
C ALA A 380 15.77 3.04 24.36
N TRP A 381 16.79 3.12 25.21
CA TRP A 381 18.18 2.91 24.83
C TRP A 381 18.69 1.53 25.29
N GLY A 382 18.05 0.93 26.30
CA GLY A 382 18.48 -0.32 26.91
C GLY A 382 19.83 -0.17 27.62
N GLU A 383 19.99 -0.81 28.77
CA GLU A 383 21.26 -0.82 29.54
C GLU A 383 22.45 -1.47 28.77
N ARG A 384 22.21 -1.96 27.53
CA ARG A 384 23.20 -2.54 26.62
C ARG A 384 23.08 -1.98 25.18
N SER A 385 22.91 -0.67 25.02
CA SER A 385 22.78 -0.04 23.70
C SER A 385 24.01 -0.25 22.81
N ALA A 386 23.80 -0.51 21.51
CA ALA A 386 24.82 -0.70 20.47
C ALA A 386 25.84 0.44 20.33
N VAL A 387 25.57 1.62 20.92
CA VAL A 387 26.51 2.75 20.90
C VAL A 387 27.67 2.52 21.90
N GLY A 388 27.46 1.76 22.97
CA GLY A 388 28.54 1.29 23.84
C GLY A 388 29.43 0.23 23.17
N TRP A 389 29.03 -0.32 22.02
CA TRP A 389 29.79 -1.31 21.27
C TRP A 389 30.72 -0.69 20.21
N VAL A 390 30.48 0.57 19.83
CA VAL A 390 31.32 1.31 18.87
C VAL A 390 32.32 2.24 19.60
N TYR A 391 32.01 2.64 20.84
CA TYR A 391 32.88 3.46 21.71
C TYR A 391 33.09 2.82 23.09
N GLY A 392 33.46 1.55 23.13
CA GLY A 392 33.87 0.89 24.37
C GLY A 392 35.33 1.23 24.71
N GLU A 393 35.56 2.21 25.59
CA GLU A 393 36.84 2.31 26.29
C GLU A 393 37.06 1.06 27.17
N TYR A 394 38.26 0.53 27.08
CA TYR A 394 38.76 -0.61 27.84
C TYR A 394 38.54 -0.40 29.35
N GLY A 395 37.67 -1.22 29.95
CA GLY A 395 37.42 -1.24 31.37
C GLY A 395 37.12 -2.65 31.87
N GLY A 396 38.18 -3.46 32.01
CA GLY A 396 38.34 -4.56 32.97
C GLY A 396 37.22 -5.59 33.19
N GLY A 397 37.47 -6.82 32.73
CA GLY A 397 37.15 -8.04 33.48
C GLY A 397 35.92 -8.83 33.03
N GLY A 398 36.13 -9.90 32.26
CA GLY A 398 35.12 -10.93 32.02
C GLY A 398 35.22 -11.57 30.63
N GLU A 399 35.85 -12.74 30.59
CA GLU A 399 35.98 -13.73 29.53
C GLU A 399 35.14 -13.54 28.22
N GLY A 400 35.87 -13.28 27.12
CA GLY A 400 35.77 -14.09 25.90
C GLY A 400 34.74 -13.71 24.84
N VAL A 401 34.96 -12.61 24.10
CA VAL A 401 34.58 -12.50 22.67
C VAL A 401 35.57 -11.54 21.98
N TRP A 402 36.13 -11.96 20.85
CA TRP A 402 37.05 -11.14 20.03
C TRP A 402 36.26 -10.04 19.31
N TYR A 403 36.56 -8.76 19.58
CA TYR A 403 35.97 -7.62 18.88
C TYR A 403 37.02 -6.92 18.02
N TYR A 404 36.77 -6.86 16.71
CA TYR A 404 37.57 -6.06 15.78
C TYR A 404 37.16 -4.59 15.89
N ALA A 405 38.06 -3.76 16.38
CA ALA A 405 37.97 -2.31 16.26
C ALA A 405 38.34 -1.92 14.82
N VAL A 406 37.41 -1.29 14.09
CA VAL A 406 37.76 -0.47 12.92
C VAL A 406 38.06 0.92 13.48
N ARG A 407 39.31 1.36 13.31
CA ARG A 407 39.82 2.67 13.74
C ARG A 407 39.41 3.77 12.77
#